data_AF-A0A5K7ZCW9-F1
#
_entry.id   AF-A0A5K7ZCW9-F1
#
_cell.length_a   1.000
_cell.length_b   1.000
_cell.length_c   1.000
_cell.angle_alpha   90.00
_cell.angle_beta   90.00
_cell.angle_gamma   90.00
#
_symmetry.space_group_name_H-M   'P 1'
#
loop_
_entity.id
_entity.type
_entity.pdbx_description
1 polymer ?
#
loop_
_entity_poly.entity_id
_entity_poly.type
_entity_poly.pdbx_seq_one_letter_code
_entity_poly.pdbx_strand_id
1 'polypeptide(L)' 'MNETDFALHINGFLSRYLPGQRNLSTNTITSYRDAFKLFLVFCETDRKMKADKIRISDLTPELVTEYLA' A
#
# COMPACT_ATOMS: atom_id res chain seq x y z
N MET A 1 -2.88 -19.38 -0.40
CA MET A 1 -3.42 -18.05 -0.05
C MET A 1 -3.76 -17.37 -1.37
N ASN A 2 -5.04 -17.09 -1.65
CA ASN A 2 -5.38 -16.31 -2.84
C ASN A 2 -4.91 -14.88 -2.59
N GLU A 3 -3.88 -14.44 -3.30
CA GLU A 3 -3.34 -13.09 -3.22
C GLU A 3 -4.43 -12.09 -3.66
N THR A 4 -4.63 -11.02 -2.89
CA THR A 4 -5.60 -9.98 -3.28
C THR A 4 -5.05 -9.17 -4.45
N ASP A 5 -5.95 -8.55 -5.22
CA ASP A 5 -5.55 -7.61 -6.28
C ASP A 5 -4.68 -6.48 -5.73
N PHE A 6 -4.97 -5.97 -4.52
CA PHE A 6 -4.13 -4.99 -3.84
C PHE A 6 -2.70 -5.47 -3.64
N ALA A 7 -2.51 -6.68 -3.07
CA ALA A 7 -1.19 -7.24 -2.84
C ALA A 7 -0.40 -7.41 -4.15
N LEU A 8 -1.06 -7.88 -5.22
CA LEU A 8 -0.47 -8.00 -6.55
C LEU A 8 0.01 -6.64 -7.10
N HIS A 9 -0.82 -5.60 -6.99
CA HIS A 9 -0.49 -4.26 -7.49
C HIS A 9 0.62 -3.59 -6.68
N ILE A 10 0.57 -3.65 -5.34
CA ILE A 10 1.61 -3.11 -4.45
C ILE A 10 2.96 -3.76 -4.72
N ASN A 11 2.98 -5.09 -4.82
CA ASN A 11 4.20 -5.82 -5.12
C ASN A 11 4.77 -5.39 -6.48
N GLY A 12 3.95 -5.34 -7.52
CA GLY A 12 4.37 -4.87 -8.86
C GLY A 12 4.88 -3.42 -8.84
N PHE A 13 4.21 -2.54 -8.11
CA PHE A 13 4.59 -1.14 -7.98
C PHE A 13 5.97 -0.98 -7.32
N LEU A 14 6.19 -1.65 -6.18
CA LEU A 14 7.43 -1.54 -5.41
C LEU A 14 8.61 -2.30 -6.04
N SER A 15 8.37 -3.46 -6.66
CA SER A 15 9.45 -4.34 -7.16
C SER A 15 9.81 -4.13 -8.63
N ARG A 16 8.86 -3.66 -9.46
CA ARG A 16 9.07 -3.49 -10.90
C ARG A 16 8.94 -2.04 -11.35
N TYR A 17 7.85 -1.38 -10.98
CA TYR A 17 7.60 -0.01 -11.47
C TYR A 17 8.59 0.99 -10.90
N LEU A 18 8.66 1.15 -9.57
CA LEU A 18 9.54 2.13 -8.94
C LEU A 18 11.02 1.94 -9.29
N PRO A 19 11.61 0.73 -9.21
CA PRO A 19 13.02 0.53 -9.60
C PRO A 19 13.26 0.77 -11.10
N GLY A 20 12.23 0.56 -11.94
CA GLY A 20 12.28 0.78 -13.38
C GLY A 20 12.18 2.25 -13.80
N GLN A 21 11.72 3.15 -12.93
CA GLN A 21 11.67 4.58 -13.21
C GLN A 21 13.04 5.24 -12.98
N ARG A 22 13.59 5.87 -14.03
CA ARG A 22 14.87 6.62 -13.94
C ARG A 22 14.74 7.77 -12.94
N ASN A 23 15.77 7.96 -12.11
CA ASN A 23 15.93 9.05 -11.13
C ASN A 23 15.15 8.93 -9.80
N LEU A 24 14.61 7.76 -9.44
CA LEU A 24 14.13 7.55 -8.07
C LEU A 24 15.27 7.10 -7.15
N SER A 25 15.45 7.80 -6.04
CA SER A 25 16.44 7.42 -5.03
C SER A 25 15.99 6.21 -4.22
N THR A 26 16.93 5.46 -3.64
CA THR A 26 16.62 4.38 -2.67
C THR A 26 15.74 4.88 -1.52
N ASN A 27 15.94 6.13 -1.09
CA ASN A 27 15.14 6.77 -0.04
C ASN A 27 13.70 6.98 -0.49
N THR A 28 13.49 7.33 -1.76
CA THR A 28 12.15 7.44 -2.33
C THR A 28 11.45 6.09 -2.28
N ILE A 29 12.05 5.02 -2.82
CA ILE A 29 11.46 3.67 -2.80
C ILE A 29 11.13 3.22 -1.37
N THR A 30 12.04 3.48 -0.44
CA THR A 30 11.88 3.18 0.98
C THR A 30 10.70 3.95 1.61
N SER A 31 10.58 5.24 1.31
CA SER A 31 9.48 6.08 1.79
C SER A 31 8.12 5.59 1.30
N TYR A 32 7.98 5.21 0.02
CA TYR A 32 6.73 4.64 -0.51
C TYR A 32 6.38 3.30 0.18
N ARG A 33 7.36 2.41 0.34
CA ARG A 33 7.16 1.14 1.05
C ARG A 33 6.67 1.38 2.48
N ASP A 34 7.29 2.31 3.19
CA ASP A 34 6.96 2.59 4.58
C ASP A 34 5.59 3.26 4.71
N ALA A 35 5.19 4.12 3.77
CA ALA A 35 3.83 4.66 3.70
C ALA A 35 2.76 3.55 3.56
N PHE A 36 2.97 2.57 2.68
CA PHE A 36 2.03 1.45 2.56
C PHE A 36 2.02 0.53 3.78
N LYS A 37 3.15 0.35 4.47
CA LYS A 37 3.17 -0.38 5.75
C LYS A 37 2.33 0.33 6.81
N LEU A 38 2.49 1.64 6.96
CA LEU A 38 1.71 2.42 7.91
C LEU A 38 0.21 2.40 7.57
N PHE A 39 -0.14 2.50 6.29
CA PHE A 39 -1.51 2.35 5.83
C PHE A 39 -2.12 0.99 6.20
N LEU A 40 -1.37 -0.11 6.01
CA LEU A 40 -1.81 -1.45 6.39
C LEU A 40 -1.99 -1.60 7.90
N VAL A 41 -1.09 -1.02 8.70
CA VAL A 41 -1.21 -0.98 10.16
C VAL A 41 -2.50 -0.25 10.55
N PHE A 42 -2.74 0.95 10.03
CA PHE A 42 -3.98 1.71 10.26
C PHE A 42 -5.23 0.89 9.91
N CYS A 43 -5.24 0.22 8.75
CA CYS A 43 -6.37 -0.62 8.34
C CYS A 43 -6.66 -1.73 9.36
N GLU A 44 -5.62 -2.35 9.93
CA GLU A 44 -5.75 -3.41 10.92
C GLU A 44 -6.12 -2.88 12.31
N THR A 45 -5.49 -1.80 12.77
CA THR A 45 -5.65 -1.27 14.12
C THR A 45 -6.93 -0.48 14.29
N ASP A 46 -7.26 0.40 13.35
CA ASP A 46 -8.33 1.39 13.47
C ASP A 46 -9.60 0.91 12.76
N ARG A 47 -9.45 0.30 11.59
CA ARG A 47 -10.58 -0.16 10.75
C ARG A 47 -10.92 -1.64 10.92
N LYS A 48 -10.11 -2.40 11.68
CA LYS A 48 -10.25 -3.85 11.91
C LYS A 48 -10.31 -4.67 10.61
N MET A 49 -9.70 -4.16 9.55
CA MET A 49 -9.58 -4.82 8.26
C MET A 49 -8.33 -5.68 8.25
N LYS A 50 -8.47 -6.96 7.90
CA LYS A 50 -7.30 -7.84 7.79
C LYS A 50 -6.51 -7.48 6.53
N ALA A 51 -5.21 -7.25 6.69
CA ALA A 51 -4.32 -6.87 5.59
C ALA A 51 -4.36 -7.86 4.41
N ASP A 52 -4.54 -9.16 4.68
CA ASP A 52 -4.65 -10.23 3.67
C ASP A 52 -6.00 -10.29 2.95
N LYS A 53 -6.94 -9.41 3.30
CA LYS A 53 -8.27 -9.28 2.68
C LYS A 53 -8.50 -7.95 1.96
N ILE A 54 -7.60 -6.99 2.12
CA ILE A 54 -7.71 -5.68 1.47
C ILE A 54 -7.60 -5.84 -0.05
N ARG A 55 -8.53 -5.22 -0.76
CA ARG A 55 -8.59 -5.13 -2.22
C ARG A 55 -8.44 -3.68 -2.69
N ILE A 56 -8.12 -3.50 -3.97
CA ILE A 56 -8.03 -2.15 -4.56
C ILE A 56 -9.36 -1.40 -4.42
N SER A 57 -10.49 -2.10 -4.54
CA SER A 57 -11.83 -1.52 -4.37
C SER A 57 -12.10 -0.98 -2.97
N ASP A 58 -11.33 -1.39 -1.96
CA ASP A 58 -11.51 -0.94 -0.58
C ASP A 58 -10.86 0.43 -0.33
N LEU A 59 -9.94 0.85 -1.20
CA LEU A 59 -9.23 2.14 -1.13
C LEU A 59 -10.15 3.29 -1.59
N THR A 60 -11.15 3.58 -0.77
CA THR A 60 -12.09 4.68 -0.96
C THR A 60 -11.49 6.02 -0.53
N PRO A 61 -11.94 7.16 -1.10
CA PRO A 61 -11.51 8.48 -0.66
C PRO A 61 -11.68 8.70 0.84
N GLU A 62 -12.75 8.16 1.44
CA GLU A 62 -13.04 8.24 2.86
C GLU A 62 -11.96 7.52 3.68
N LEU A 63 -11.63 6.26 3.31
CA LEU A 63 -10.60 5.47 4.00
C LEU A 63 -9.22 6.16 3.92
N VAL A 64 -8.86 6.69 2.75
CA VAL A 64 -7.59 7.37 2.56
C VAL A 64 -7.55 8.70 3.33
N THR A 65 -8.66 9.44 3.38
CA THR A 65 -8.75 10.68 4.15
C THR A 65 -8.62 10.43 5.64
N GLU A 66 -9.27 9.38 6.17
CA GLU A 66 -9.14 9.00 7.58
C GLU A 66 -7.69 8.61 7.95
N TYR A 67 -6.96 7.96 7.04
CA TYR A 67 -5.55 7.63 7.25
C TYR A 67 -4.64 8.87 7.28
N LEU A 68 -4.98 9.93 6.55
CA LEU A 68 -4.15 11.13 6.38
C LEU A 68 -4.51 12.26 7.37
N ALA A 69 -5.57 12.11 8.15
CA ALA A 69 -6.03 13.08 9.15
C ALA A 69 -5.19 13.05 10.43
#